data_AF-A0A9P5W4G9-F1
#
_entry.id   AF-A0A9P5W4G9-F1
#
_cell.length_a   1.000
_cell.length_b   1.000
_cell.length_c   1.000
_cell.angle_alpha   90.00
_cell.angle_beta   90.00
_cell.angle_gamma   90.00
#
_symmetry.space_group_name_H-M   'P 1'
#
loop_
_entity.id
_entity.type
_entity.pdbx_description
1 polymer ?
#
loop_
_entity_poly.entity_id
_entity_poly.type
_entity_poly.pdbx_seq_one_letter_code
_entity_poly.pdbx_strand_id
1 'polypeptide(L)'
;MPDGDKLTKSSVRLNDTLVDNQQLPAASAPSVAQQSTANQSPSSALNALPVYNILLLGPTQAGKSSFIECVKKYADPSYIPNKAHIGDGNESHTQDLRVETITTKIPSYKLYDLDNSFEIDISRFIAEKSESAFKKLLGNDDLELLPEETPGSTFVQFRLFDTPGLDDTKGNDIQNIARTFTGLSNVNEFHMVLIMDSHEVPLTMSQKAAFKSYFDLFEDLKALIVIVHTKVPNIHRHPANTKLDKRLAGRSQFFNDVMGRPVPTKRIDCDIDETGPAHLCLMRKTIREILKIATIKTPVVRRRAHIQKTLAMKSADKIVEGKYRAMLKSVHTSCDALSQVDQVEIKVQTSKDEIKIVEENIRDKDTDDLVALFEKRFDEEVGFIGWFQDLFGRANEAHTMEYSNEDHTIDKVRVDQDAIETLNESGGEGHKNWYVEFKRNAFQTGYYHAILSMTRRTKYQRDLQDLRQKLHELNKTLDEDTRKYISLSGIVQRNTDGDTSSNEKKQRLVDKIAKYGIVVAHTEADELTLDVFLELANAGVYQGDTGSNADALEGFLAKKFGIDGI
;
A
#
# COMPACT_ATOMS: atom_id res chain seq x y z
N MET A 1 28.25 12.48 -63.83
CA MET A 1 29.36 13.38 -64.18
C MET A 1 28.93 14.81 -63.91
N PRO A 2 29.74 15.66 -63.27
CA PRO A 2 30.84 15.38 -62.33
C PRO A 2 30.61 16.12 -60.98
N ASP A 3 30.96 15.52 -59.84
CA ASP A 3 32.22 15.66 -59.08
C ASP A 3 32.38 16.97 -58.29
N GLY A 4 32.88 16.81 -57.05
CA GLY A 4 33.52 17.85 -56.25
C GLY A 4 32.90 18.00 -54.86
N ASP A 5 33.64 17.98 -53.75
CA ASP A 5 35.05 17.70 -53.55
C ASP A 5 35.26 17.45 -52.06
N LYS A 6 36.16 16.52 -51.73
CA LYS A 6 36.62 16.26 -50.36
C LYS A 6 37.71 17.27 -50.00
N LEU A 7 37.59 17.95 -48.87
CA LEU A 7 38.72 18.60 -48.21
C LEU A 7 38.80 18.21 -46.74
N THR A 8 39.68 17.26 -46.47
CA THR A 8 40.34 17.01 -45.18
C THR A 8 41.60 17.85 -45.10
N LYS A 9 41.85 18.47 -43.94
CA LYS A 9 43.12 18.94 -43.35
C LYS A 9 42.72 19.81 -42.14
N SER A 10 43.40 19.84 -41.00
CA SER A 10 44.76 19.44 -40.67
C SER A 10 44.89 19.45 -39.14
N SER A 11 45.53 18.42 -38.61
CA SER A 11 45.98 18.31 -37.23
C SER A 11 47.21 19.21 -37.03
N VAL A 12 47.21 20.03 -35.98
CA VAL A 12 48.41 20.73 -35.48
C VAL A 12 48.58 20.33 -34.01
N ARG A 13 49.59 19.50 -33.77
CA ARG A 13 50.26 19.35 -32.48
C ARG A 13 51.33 20.43 -32.38
N LEU A 14 51.44 21.09 -31.22
CA LEU A 14 52.67 21.74 -30.79
C LEU A 14 52.93 21.40 -29.32
N ASN A 15 54.22 21.19 -29.06
CA ASN A 15 54.82 20.55 -27.90
C ASN A 15 54.98 21.48 -26.69
N ASP A 16 55.08 20.82 -25.54
CA ASP A 16 55.96 21.06 -24.39
C ASP A 16 56.82 22.32 -24.36
N THR A 17 56.78 23.02 -23.22
CA THR A 17 57.98 23.66 -22.66
C THR A 17 57.93 23.63 -21.13
N LEU A 18 58.81 22.80 -20.56
CA LEU A 18 59.33 22.86 -19.20
C LEU A 18 60.21 24.10 -19.02
N VAL A 19 60.07 24.85 -17.92
CA VAL A 19 61.17 25.59 -17.29
C VAL A 19 61.05 25.56 -15.76
N ASP A 20 62.21 25.34 -15.16
CA ASP A 20 62.57 25.07 -13.78
C ASP A 20 62.36 26.17 -12.72
N ASN A 21 62.18 25.67 -11.49
CA ASN A 21 62.77 26.04 -10.20
C ASN A 21 63.34 27.46 -9.98
N GLN A 22 62.88 28.09 -8.89
CA GLN A 22 63.81 28.74 -7.96
C GLN A 22 63.28 28.68 -6.51
N GLN A 23 64.19 28.31 -5.61
CA GLN A 23 64.00 27.98 -4.21
C GLN A 23 64.84 28.96 -3.34
N LEU A 24 64.32 29.23 -2.13
CA LEU A 24 65.02 29.66 -0.89
C LEU A 24 65.44 31.15 -0.75
N PRO A 25 65.65 31.68 0.48
CA PRO A 25 65.79 30.97 1.77
C PRO A 25 64.96 31.50 2.97
N ALA A 26 65.02 30.70 4.03
CA ALA A 26 64.55 30.91 5.38
C ALA A 26 65.34 31.96 6.16
N ALA A 27 64.68 32.58 7.14
CA ALA A 27 65.32 33.22 8.28
C ALA A 27 64.53 32.92 9.56
N SER A 28 65.26 32.53 10.59
CA SER A 28 64.85 31.97 11.87
C SER A 28 64.60 33.02 12.96
N ALA A 29 63.56 32.75 13.77
CA ALA A 29 63.29 32.98 15.21
C ALA A 29 64.01 34.12 16.00
N PRO A 30 63.32 34.70 17.02
CA PRO A 30 63.33 34.04 18.33
C PRO A 30 61.99 34.07 19.10
N SER A 31 61.85 33.07 19.98
CA SER A 31 60.78 32.91 20.97
C SER A 31 60.94 33.87 22.15
N VAL A 32 59.83 34.48 22.60
CA VAL A 32 59.70 35.02 23.96
C VAL A 32 58.27 34.78 24.50
N ALA A 33 58.23 34.01 25.59
CA ALA A 33 57.32 34.01 26.73
C ALA A 33 55.82 34.35 26.57
N GLN A 34 55.01 33.31 26.84
CA GLN A 34 53.83 33.29 27.71
C GLN A 34 53.32 34.64 28.23
N GLN A 35 52.11 35.02 27.79
CA GLN A 35 51.09 35.56 28.68
C GLN A 35 49.69 35.20 28.15
N SER A 36 49.01 34.41 28.96
CA SER A 36 47.61 34.04 28.83
C SER A 36 46.72 35.27 29.04
N THR A 37 46.17 35.80 27.96
CA THR A 37 44.95 36.61 28.02
C THR A 37 43.94 35.96 27.11
N ALA A 38 42.80 35.59 27.69
CA ALA A 38 41.66 35.01 27.01
C ALA A 38 41.18 35.92 25.87
N ASN A 39 41.67 35.67 24.65
CA ASN A 39 41.05 36.13 23.43
C ASN A 39 39.90 35.16 23.14
N GLN A 40 38.71 35.50 23.67
CA GLN A 40 37.47 35.02 23.08
C GLN A 40 37.41 35.59 21.67
N SER A 41 37.78 34.75 20.69
CA SER A 41 37.48 34.99 19.29
C SER A 41 35.97 35.26 19.15
N PRO A 42 35.54 36.42 18.61
CA PRO A 42 34.13 36.66 18.31
C PRO A 42 33.80 35.94 17.00
N SER A 43 33.81 34.60 17.00
CA SER A 43 33.51 33.78 15.83
C SER A 43 32.07 33.25 15.80
N SER A 44 31.16 33.80 16.61
CA SER A 44 29.88 33.13 16.90
C SER A 44 28.66 34.05 16.86
N ALA A 45 28.62 35.06 15.98
CA ALA A 45 27.40 35.81 15.67
C ALA A 45 27.52 36.62 14.36
N LEU A 46 28.07 36.03 13.29
CA LEU A 46 27.70 36.51 11.96
C LEU A 46 26.24 36.11 11.79
N ASN A 47 25.33 37.04 12.08
CA ASN A 47 23.89 36.87 11.86
C ASN A 47 23.69 36.27 10.47
N ALA A 48 23.28 35.00 10.42
CA ALA A 48 23.04 34.33 9.15
C ALA A 48 22.08 35.19 8.33
N LEU A 49 22.45 35.54 7.11
CA LEU A 49 21.62 36.35 6.23
C LEU A 49 20.24 35.68 6.10
N PRO A 50 19.13 36.43 6.13
CA PRO A 50 17.81 35.86 5.86
C PRO A 50 17.80 35.13 4.52
N VAL A 51 17.32 33.88 4.50
CA VAL A 51 17.31 33.01 3.32
C VAL A 51 15.88 32.80 2.82
N TYR A 52 15.63 33.12 1.56
CA TYR A 52 14.33 33.01 0.91
C TYR A 52 14.36 31.98 -0.22
N ASN A 53 13.64 30.88 -0.03
CA ASN A 53 13.53 29.79 -1.01
C ASN A 53 12.40 30.05 -2.01
N ILE A 54 12.74 30.12 -3.30
CA ILE A 54 11.82 30.40 -4.41
C ILE A 54 11.86 29.23 -5.41
N LEU A 55 10.73 28.57 -5.62
CA LEU A 55 10.59 27.46 -6.56
C LEU A 55 10.11 27.97 -7.93
N LEU A 56 10.83 27.64 -9.01
CA LEU A 56 10.46 28.05 -10.37
C LEU A 56 9.86 26.85 -11.11
N LEU A 57 8.57 26.93 -11.44
CA LEU A 57 7.83 25.93 -12.20
C LEU A 57 7.45 26.48 -13.56
N GLY A 58 7.26 25.61 -14.53
CA GLY A 58 6.76 26.00 -15.86
C GLY A 58 7.20 25.03 -16.94
N PRO A 59 6.58 25.11 -18.12
CA PRO A 59 6.96 24.28 -19.25
C PRO A 59 8.42 24.49 -19.67
N THR A 60 8.89 23.59 -20.52
CA THR A 60 10.15 23.72 -21.25
C THR A 60 10.13 25.05 -22.00
N GLN A 61 11.25 25.78 -21.97
CA GLN A 61 11.38 27.10 -22.61
C GLN A 61 10.45 28.20 -22.09
N ALA A 62 9.87 28.04 -20.89
CA ALA A 62 9.12 29.11 -20.22
C ALA A 62 10.00 30.29 -19.76
N GLY A 63 11.33 30.23 -19.92
CA GLY A 63 12.25 31.29 -19.51
C GLY A 63 12.67 31.23 -18.03
N LYS A 64 12.62 30.04 -17.39
CA LYS A 64 13.03 29.82 -15.99
C LYS A 64 14.50 30.19 -15.77
N SER A 65 15.39 29.55 -16.52
CA SER A 65 16.84 29.78 -16.42
C SER A 65 17.23 31.20 -16.86
N SER A 66 16.60 31.75 -17.90
CA SER A 66 16.78 33.16 -18.30
C SER A 66 16.42 34.13 -17.17
N PHE A 67 15.31 33.89 -16.47
CA PHE A 67 14.93 34.71 -15.32
C PHE A 67 15.96 34.66 -14.20
N ILE A 68 16.51 33.47 -13.89
CA ILE A 68 17.58 33.35 -12.87
C ILE A 68 18.80 34.18 -13.26
N GLU A 69 19.23 34.10 -14.52
CA GLU A 69 20.36 34.88 -15.03
C GLU A 69 20.06 36.40 -14.97
N CYS A 70 18.83 36.83 -15.27
CA CYS A 70 18.39 38.21 -15.07
C CYS A 70 18.40 38.62 -13.58
N VAL A 71 18.03 37.73 -12.65
CA VAL A 71 18.07 38.00 -11.20
C VAL A 71 19.51 38.15 -10.71
N LYS A 72 20.45 37.33 -11.22
CA LYS A 72 21.89 37.50 -10.94
C LYS A 72 22.41 38.84 -11.44
N LYS A 73 22.09 39.21 -12.69
CA LYS A 73 22.43 40.52 -13.27
C LYS A 73 21.78 41.70 -12.54
N TYR A 74 20.59 41.51 -11.97
CA TYR A 74 19.91 42.49 -11.13
C TYR A 74 20.62 42.67 -9.78
N ALA A 75 21.06 41.56 -9.17
CA ALA A 75 21.76 41.55 -7.89
C ALA A 75 23.18 42.14 -7.99
N ASP A 76 23.86 41.82 -9.09
CA ASP A 76 25.18 42.32 -9.43
C ASP A 76 25.20 42.79 -10.91
N PRO A 77 25.16 44.11 -11.15
CA PRO A 77 25.22 44.68 -12.50
C PRO A 77 26.48 44.31 -13.29
N SER A 78 27.56 43.91 -12.63
CA SER A 78 28.80 43.47 -13.30
C SER A 78 28.78 42.01 -13.76
N TYR A 79 27.82 41.22 -13.25
CA TYR A 79 27.64 39.82 -13.63
C TYR A 79 27.45 39.66 -15.15
N ILE A 80 28.03 38.63 -15.76
CA ILE A 80 27.83 38.30 -17.17
C ILE A 80 26.94 37.04 -17.23
N PRO A 81 25.73 37.13 -17.84
CA PRO A 81 24.83 35.98 -17.96
C PRO A 81 25.50 34.77 -18.62
N ASN A 82 25.34 33.59 -18.01
CA ASN A 82 25.84 32.36 -18.59
C ASN A 82 24.82 31.79 -19.59
N LYS A 83 25.05 32.04 -20.88
CA LYS A 83 24.19 31.55 -21.96
C LYS A 83 24.14 30.02 -22.08
N ALA A 84 25.15 29.29 -21.62
CA ALA A 84 25.15 27.82 -21.66
C ALA A 84 24.05 27.22 -20.76
N HIS A 85 23.54 27.98 -19.81
CA HIS A 85 22.41 27.59 -18.95
C HIS A 85 21.05 27.92 -19.54
N ILE A 86 21.01 28.76 -20.56
CA ILE A 86 19.79 29.22 -21.20
C ILE A 86 19.61 28.34 -22.42
N GLY A 87 18.59 27.48 -22.40
CA GLY A 87 18.38 26.54 -23.49
C GLY A 87 18.27 27.23 -24.85
N ASP A 88 18.70 26.53 -25.89
CA ASP A 88 18.77 27.04 -27.27
C ASP A 88 17.40 27.17 -27.95
N GLY A 89 16.33 26.78 -27.27
CA GLY A 89 14.97 26.79 -27.83
C GLY A 89 14.58 25.48 -28.52
N ASN A 90 15.43 24.44 -28.52
CA ASN A 90 15.12 23.14 -29.09
C ASN A 90 15.03 22.04 -28.01
N GLU A 91 15.90 22.07 -27.01
CA GLU A 91 15.94 21.02 -25.97
C GLU A 91 15.84 21.59 -24.54
N SER A 92 15.34 20.77 -23.61
CA SER A 92 15.39 21.09 -22.18
C SER A 92 16.79 20.79 -21.65
N HIS A 93 17.54 21.83 -21.29
CA HIS A 93 18.85 21.68 -20.66
C HIS A 93 18.77 21.34 -19.16
N THR A 94 17.63 21.61 -18.52
CA THR A 94 17.41 21.31 -17.10
C THR A 94 16.72 19.94 -16.98
N GLN A 95 17.51 18.89 -16.78
CA GLN A 95 17.01 17.52 -16.53
C GLN A 95 16.81 17.23 -15.04
N ASP A 96 17.57 17.92 -14.19
CA ASP A 96 17.56 17.79 -12.74
C ASP A 96 17.28 19.14 -12.08
N LEU A 97 16.88 19.09 -10.80
CA LEU A 97 16.69 20.28 -9.99
C LEU A 97 18.02 20.99 -9.79
N ARG A 98 18.10 22.26 -10.19
CA ARG A 98 19.27 23.11 -9.97
C ARG A 98 18.95 24.19 -8.95
N VAL A 99 19.89 24.46 -8.05
CA VAL A 99 19.73 25.47 -7.00
C VAL A 99 20.74 26.58 -7.18
N GLU A 100 20.25 27.79 -7.36
CA GLU A 100 21.07 29.00 -7.52
C GLU A 100 20.91 29.90 -6.31
N THR A 101 22.04 30.31 -5.74
CA THR A 101 22.06 31.15 -4.54
C THR A 101 22.51 32.55 -4.91
N ILE A 102 21.66 33.55 -4.65
CA ILE A 102 21.86 34.93 -5.05
C ILE A 102 21.77 35.82 -3.81
N THR A 103 22.81 36.59 -3.53
CA THR A 103 22.83 37.53 -2.39
C THR A 103 22.64 38.95 -2.90
N THR A 104 21.70 39.71 -2.32
CA THR A 104 21.40 41.07 -2.79
C THR A 104 20.80 41.95 -1.69
N LYS A 105 20.88 43.27 -1.84
CA LYS A 105 20.17 44.26 -1.01
C LYS A 105 18.78 44.63 -1.56
N ILE A 106 18.34 43.96 -2.63
CA ILE A 106 17.11 44.28 -3.37
C ILE A 106 17.08 45.78 -3.79
N PRO A 107 18.11 46.25 -4.52
CA PRO A 107 18.25 47.67 -4.84
C PRO A 107 17.07 48.18 -5.69
N SER A 108 16.65 49.41 -5.42
CA SER A 108 15.74 50.15 -6.31
C SER A 108 16.53 50.67 -7.51
N TYR A 109 15.85 50.95 -8.62
CA TYR A 109 16.49 51.52 -9.81
C TYR A 109 15.65 52.67 -10.35
N LYS A 110 16.35 53.72 -10.82
CA LYS A 110 15.78 54.93 -11.40
C LYS A 110 16.39 55.17 -12.78
N LEU A 111 15.58 55.74 -13.66
CA LEU A 111 15.97 56.10 -15.01
C LEU A 111 16.17 57.62 -15.06
N TYR A 112 17.31 58.07 -15.57
CA TYR A 112 17.64 59.49 -15.69
C TYR A 112 17.80 59.87 -17.16
N ASP A 113 17.29 61.04 -17.51
CA ASP A 113 17.55 61.70 -18.79
C ASP A 113 18.86 62.48 -18.69
N LEU A 114 19.86 62.13 -19.49
CA LEU A 114 21.18 62.78 -19.43
C LEU A 114 21.14 64.23 -19.94
N ASP A 115 20.35 64.49 -20.98
CA ASP A 115 20.26 65.81 -21.61
C ASP A 115 19.56 66.81 -20.69
N ASN A 116 18.50 66.35 -20.02
CA ASN A 116 17.64 67.22 -19.24
C ASN A 116 17.88 67.11 -17.72
N SER A 117 18.76 66.20 -17.28
CA SER A 117 19.15 65.99 -15.89
C SER A 117 17.98 65.79 -14.91
N PHE A 118 16.92 65.08 -15.35
CA PHE A 118 15.76 64.77 -14.52
C PHE A 118 15.47 63.27 -14.45
N GLU A 119 14.85 62.85 -13.34
CA GLU A 119 14.40 61.46 -13.13
C GLU A 119 13.13 61.19 -13.94
N ILE A 120 13.17 60.15 -14.77
CA ILE A 120 12.04 59.66 -15.55
C ILE A 120 11.24 58.65 -14.72
N ASP A 121 10.02 59.01 -14.35
CA ASP A 121 9.06 58.04 -13.82
C ASP A 121 8.47 57.19 -14.95
N ILE A 122 9.07 56.03 -15.20
CA ILE A 122 8.60 55.09 -16.22
C ILE A 122 7.15 54.61 -15.99
N SER A 123 6.67 54.61 -14.74
CA SER A 123 5.29 54.21 -14.44
C SER A 123 4.29 55.22 -14.98
N ARG A 124 4.65 56.50 -15.02
CA ARG A 124 3.85 57.55 -15.65
C ARG A 124 3.70 57.30 -17.15
N PHE A 125 4.77 56.93 -17.85
CA PHE A 125 4.72 56.63 -19.29
C PHE A 125 3.91 55.38 -19.61
N ILE A 126 3.86 54.39 -18.70
CA ILE A 126 2.97 53.24 -18.83
C ILE A 126 1.50 53.67 -18.62
N ALA A 127 1.23 54.59 -17.70
CA ALA A 127 -0.13 55.06 -17.42
C ALA A 127 -0.67 56.04 -18.48
N GLU A 128 0.22 56.81 -19.11
CA GLU A 128 -0.11 57.69 -20.23
C GLU A 128 -0.52 56.86 -21.46
N LYS A 129 -1.55 57.29 -22.21
CA LYS A 129 -2.09 56.51 -23.34
C LYS A 129 -1.25 56.60 -24.62
N SER A 130 -0.11 57.27 -24.61
CA SER A 130 0.69 57.55 -25.81
C SER A 130 1.70 56.44 -26.09
N GLU A 131 1.30 55.49 -26.94
CA GLU A 131 2.16 54.37 -27.35
C GLU A 131 3.45 54.86 -28.05
N SER A 132 3.37 55.97 -28.80
CA SER A 132 4.53 56.55 -29.49
C SER A 132 5.55 57.14 -28.52
N ALA A 133 5.11 57.81 -27.46
CA ALA A 133 5.99 58.35 -26.42
C ALA A 133 6.70 57.22 -25.67
N PHE A 134 5.98 56.14 -25.35
CA PHE A 134 6.56 54.96 -24.70
C PHE A 134 7.59 54.26 -25.61
N LYS A 135 7.30 54.07 -26.91
CA LYS A 135 8.26 53.54 -27.88
C LYS A 135 9.51 54.40 -28.00
N LYS A 136 9.34 55.72 -28.04
CA LYS A 136 10.47 56.65 -28.08
C LYS A 136 11.33 56.55 -26.83
N LEU A 137 10.72 56.43 -25.65
CA LEU A 137 11.44 56.24 -24.39
C LEU A 137 12.25 54.93 -24.39
N LEU A 138 11.67 53.85 -24.90
CA LEU A 138 12.33 52.54 -24.96
C LEU A 138 13.57 52.52 -25.85
N GLY A 139 13.53 53.24 -26.98
CA GLY A 139 14.66 53.37 -27.90
C GLY A 139 15.54 54.60 -27.68
N ASN A 140 15.45 55.25 -26.50
CA ASN A 140 16.30 56.39 -26.19
C ASN A 140 17.60 55.93 -25.52
N ASP A 141 18.72 56.12 -26.22
CA ASP A 141 20.06 55.77 -25.77
C ASP A 141 20.66 56.83 -24.83
N ASP A 142 20.10 58.05 -24.79
CA ASP A 142 20.55 59.17 -23.94
C ASP A 142 20.03 59.05 -22.49
N LEU A 143 19.73 57.83 -22.06
CA LEU A 143 19.21 57.52 -20.73
C LEU A 143 20.25 56.78 -19.91
N GLU A 144 20.22 56.99 -18.60
CA GLU A 144 21.07 56.27 -17.65
C GLU A 144 20.24 55.56 -16.59
N LEU A 145 20.63 54.31 -16.29
CA LEU A 145 19.99 53.51 -15.26
C LEU A 145 20.86 53.48 -14.00
N LEU A 146 20.41 54.16 -12.94
CA LEU A 146 21.14 54.27 -11.70
C LEU A 146 20.46 53.46 -10.57
N PRO A 147 21.22 52.73 -9.74
CA PRO A 147 20.68 52.14 -8.53
C PRO A 147 20.35 53.25 -7.53
N GLU A 148 19.17 53.18 -6.91
CA GLU A 148 18.80 54.07 -5.81
C GLU A 148 19.20 53.42 -4.48
N GLU A 149 20.11 54.09 -3.77
CA GLU A 149 20.49 53.69 -2.43
C GLU A 149 19.26 53.72 -1.53
N THR A 150 18.92 52.57 -0.96
CA THR A 150 17.85 52.47 0.03
C THR A 150 18.50 52.42 1.41
N PRO A 151 18.44 53.50 2.21
CA PRO A 151 19.02 53.53 3.55
C PRO A 151 18.48 52.37 4.38
N GLY A 152 19.37 51.63 5.04
CA GLY A 152 19.00 50.48 5.88
C GLY A 152 18.67 49.19 5.14
N SER A 153 18.91 49.11 3.81
CA SER A 153 18.79 47.84 3.08
C SER A 153 19.81 46.81 3.58
N THR A 154 19.30 45.70 4.12
CA THR A 154 20.11 44.56 4.54
C THR A 154 20.31 43.60 3.39
N PHE A 155 21.43 42.87 3.39
CA PHE A 155 21.62 41.76 2.48
C PHE A 155 20.66 40.63 2.84
N VAL A 156 20.07 40.04 1.81
CA VAL A 156 19.30 38.79 1.91
C VAL A 156 19.82 37.81 0.89
N GLN A 157 19.60 36.53 1.14
CA GLN A 157 19.97 35.45 0.24
C GLN A 157 18.71 34.83 -0.35
N PHE A 158 18.62 34.75 -1.67
CA PHE A 158 17.60 34.01 -2.39
C PHE A 158 18.17 32.69 -2.89
N ARG A 159 17.45 31.60 -2.65
CA ARG A 159 17.72 30.28 -3.24
C ARG A 159 16.64 30.00 -4.28
N LEU A 160 17.01 30.06 -5.55
CA LEU A 160 16.13 29.84 -6.68
C LEU A 160 16.28 28.38 -7.13
N PHE A 161 15.19 27.64 -7.10
CA PHE A 161 15.13 26.23 -7.48
C PHE A 161 14.59 26.13 -8.91
N ASP A 162 15.48 25.95 -9.88
CA ASP A 162 15.15 25.75 -11.30
C ASP A 162 14.76 24.28 -11.51
N THR A 163 13.51 24.03 -11.89
CA THR A 163 13.00 22.67 -12.12
C THR A 163 13.11 22.28 -13.60
N PRO A 164 13.06 20.97 -13.89
CA PRO A 164 12.77 20.50 -15.24
C PRO A 164 11.43 21.06 -15.78
N GLY A 165 11.26 21.04 -17.10
CA GLY A 165 10.01 21.42 -17.76
C GLY A 165 8.85 20.49 -17.38
N LEU A 166 7.65 21.07 -17.21
CA LEU A 166 6.43 20.33 -16.86
C LEU A 166 5.72 19.65 -18.05
N ASP A 167 6.28 19.72 -19.25
CA ASP A 167 5.64 19.29 -20.50
C ASP A 167 6.57 18.46 -21.38
N ASP A 168 7.49 17.69 -20.78
CA ASP A 168 8.31 16.78 -21.55
C ASP A 168 7.38 15.74 -22.20
N THR A 169 7.34 15.77 -23.54
CA THR A 169 6.33 15.16 -24.43
C THR A 169 6.14 13.64 -24.29
N LYS A 170 6.84 13.01 -23.34
CA LYS A 170 6.89 11.58 -23.06
C LYS A 170 5.98 11.13 -21.92
N GLY A 171 5.17 12.00 -21.33
CA GLY A 171 4.25 11.62 -20.23
C GLY A 171 4.94 11.36 -18.89
N ASN A 172 6.16 11.86 -18.72
CA ASN A 172 6.98 11.64 -17.51
C ASN A 172 6.71 12.66 -16.40
N ASP A 173 5.55 13.32 -16.39
CA ASP A 173 5.25 14.43 -15.48
C ASP A 173 5.42 14.01 -14.00
N ILE A 174 4.97 12.81 -13.64
CA ILE A 174 5.13 12.28 -12.27
C ILE A 174 6.60 12.01 -11.92
N GLN A 175 7.42 11.54 -12.87
CA GLN A 175 8.86 11.40 -12.62
C GLN A 175 9.53 12.76 -12.42
N ASN A 176 9.19 13.74 -13.25
CA ASN A 176 9.76 15.09 -13.17
C ASN A 176 9.37 15.76 -11.84
N ILE A 177 8.12 15.57 -11.41
CA ILE A 177 7.63 15.93 -10.09
C ILE A 177 8.46 15.22 -9.02
N ALA A 178 8.59 13.90 -9.07
CA ALA A 178 9.36 13.13 -8.09
C ALA A 178 10.82 13.58 -8.00
N ARG A 179 11.52 13.75 -9.12
CA ARG A 179 12.91 14.27 -9.16
C ARG A 179 13.02 15.66 -8.54
N THR A 180 12.08 16.54 -8.87
CA THR A 180 11.99 17.88 -8.25
C THR A 180 11.87 17.74 -6.74
N PHE A 181 10.97 16.88 -6.25
CA PHE A 181 10.76 16.71 -4.81
C PHE A 181 11.91 16.01 -4.08
N THR A 182 12.59 15.07 -4.74
CA THR A 182 13.83 14.47 -4.24
C THR A 182 14.88 15.55 -4.00
N GLY A 183 15.08 16.46 -4.97
CA GLY A 183 16.02 17.57 -4.82
C GLY A 183 15.58 18.60 -3.77
N LEU A 184 14.28 18.72 -3.52
CA LEU A 184 13.71 19.60 -2.48
C LEU A 184 13.59 18.93 -1.10
N SER A 185 14.02 17.69 -0.93
CA SER A 185 13.90 16.93 0.33
C SER A 185 14.52 17.65 1.55
N ASN A 186 15.60 18.39 1.33
CA ASN A 186 16.31 19.15 2.36
C ASN A 186 15.79 20.59 2.53
N VAL A 187 14.68 20.96 1.86
CA VAL A 187 14.09 22.30 1.93
C VAL A 187 12.88 22.27 2.84
N ASN A 188 13.03 22.87 4.02
CA ASN A 188 12.00 22.89 5.05
C ASN A 188 10.93 23.97 4.82
N GLU A 189 11.26 25.02 4.06
CA GLU A 189 10.40 26.21 3.94
C GLU A 189 10.44 26.76 2.52
N PHE A 190 9.28 27.08 1.96
CA PHE A 190 9.16 27.84 0.73
C PHE A 190 8.55 29.20 1.01
N HIS A 191 9.06 30.23 0.34
CA HIS A 191 8.56 31.61 0.46
C HIS A 191 7.75 32.02 -0.75
N MET A 192 8.00 31.38 -1.90
CA MET A 192 7.33 31.68 -3.15
C MET A 192 7.42 30.52 -4.12
N VAL A 193 6.36 30.36 -4.93
CA VAL A 193 6.39 29.54 -6.14
C VAL A 193 6.12 30.46 -7.33
N LEU A 194 7.03 30.47 -8.29
CA LEU A 194 6.91 31.21 -9.54
C LEU A 194 6.47 30.25 -10.64
N ILE A 195 5.31 30.49 -11.23
CA ILE A 195 4.90 29.79 -12.44
C ILE A 195 5.29 30.65 -13.62
N MET A 196 6.35 30.22 -14.28
CA MET A 196 6.91 30.85 -15.46
C MET A 196 6.12 30.40 -16.68
N ASP A 197 5.66 31.36 -17.46
CA ASP A 197 4.67 31.13 -18.50
C ASP A 197 4.98 31.98 -19.74
N SER A 198 5.46 31.37 -20.81
CA SER A 198 5.80 32.10 -22.04
C SER A 198 4.55 32.62 -22.74
N HIS A 199 4.48 33.94 -22.97
CA HIS A 199 3.32 34.52 -23.66
C HIS A 199 3.19 34.04 -25.12
N GLU A 200 4.28 33.59 -25.73
CA GLU A 200 4.36 33.15 -27.13
C GLU A 200 3.67 31.79 -27.32
N VAL A 201 3.83 30.90 -26.35
CA VAL A 201 3.40 29.51 -26.43
C VAL A 201 1.97 29.36 -25.89
N PRO A 202 1.01 28.82 -26.66
CA PRO A 202 -0.33 28.54 -26.17
C PRO A 202 -0.32 27.56 -24.99
N LEU A 203 -1.20 27.79 -24.00
CA LEU A 203 -1.40 26.82 -22.92
C LEU A 203 -2.20 25.63 -23.44
N THR A 204 -1.68 24.42 -23.22
CA THR A 204 -2.35 23.19 -23.63
C THR A 204 -3.17 22.58 -22.49
N MET A 205 -4.09 21.68 -22.83
CA MET A 205 -4.82 20.91 -21.81
C MET A 205 -3.90 19.95 -21.03
N SER A 206 -2.82 19.45 -21.63
CA SER A 206 -1.82 18.65 -20.92
C SER A 206 -1.10 19.48 -19.85
N GLN A 207 -0.68 20.71 -20.19
CA GLN A 207 -0.10 21.63 -19.21
C GLN A 207 -1.10 21.95 -18.09
N LYS A 208 -2.39 22.11 -18.41
CA LYS A 208 -3.46 22.28 -17.40
C LYS A 208 -3.47 21.11 -16.42
N ALA A 209 -3.41 19.88 -16.92
CA ALA A 209 -3.40 18.67 -16.11
C ALA A 209 -2.12 18.53 -15.27
N ALA A 210 -0.95 18.87 -15.83
CA ALA A 210 0.33 18.84 -15.13
C ALA A 210 0.36 19.86 -13.98
N PHE A 211 -0.03 21.11 -14.24
CA PHE A 211 -0.16 22.13 -13.21
C PHE A 211 -1.15 21.71 -12.12
N LYS A 212 -2.33 21.23 -12.52
CA LYS A 212 -3.33 20.73 -11.57
C LYS A 212 -2.76 19.61 -10.70
N SER A 213 -2.06 18.65 -11.29
CA SER A 213 -1.41 17.57 -10.56
C SER A 213 -0.38 18.11 -9.56
N TYR A 214 0.47 19.05 -9.97
CA TYR A 214 1.45 19.67 -9.08
C TYR A 214 0.78 20.35 -7.87
N PHE A 215 -0.32 21.06 -8.08
CA PHE A 215 -1.00 21.78 -6.99
C PHE A 215 -1.90 20.90 -6.15
N ASP A 216 -2.51 19.87 -6.73
CA ASP A 216 -3.27 18.87 -5.98
C ASP A 216 -2.31 18.14 -5.03
N LEU A 217 -1.10 17.76 -5.49
CA LEU A 217 -0.08 17.11 -4.66
C LEU A 217 0.43 18.00 -3.49
N PHE A 218 0.36 19.33 -3.62
CA PHE A 218 0.94 20.30 -2.66
C PHE A 218 0.03 21.51 -2.41
N GLU A 219 -1.08 21.25 -1.73
CA GLU A 219 -2.11 22.26 -1.46
C GLU A 219 -1.57 23.50 -0.73
N ASP A 220 -0.66 23.31 0.23
CA ASP A 220 -0.11 24.43 1.02
C ASP A 220 0.69 25.43 0.18
N LEU A 221 1.33 24.97 -0.91
CA LEU A 221 2.10 25.85 -1.79
C LEU A 221 1.20 26.76 -2.61
N LYS A 222 -0.10 26.45 -2.72
CA LYS A 222 -1.04 27.24 -3.52
C LYS A 222 -1.01 28.71 -3.11
N ALA A 223 -0.96 29.04 -1.81
CA ALA A 223 -0.96 30.41 -1.30
C ALA A 223 0.27 31.24 -1.73
N LEU A 224 1.38 30.57 -2.04
CA LEU A 224 2.66 31.19 -2.35
C LEU A 224 2.84 31.55 -3.83
N ILE A 225 1.93 31.08 -4.69
CA ILE A 225 2.08 31.18 -6.14
C ILE A 225 1.97 32.62 -6.67
N VAL A 226 2.84 32.93 -7.63
CA VAL A 226 2.79 34.10 -8.52
C VAL A 226 3.00 33.61 -9.95
N ILE A 227 2.17 34.05 -10.89
CA ILE A 227 2.36 33.77 -12.32
C ILE A 227 3.28 34.84 -12.90
N VAL A 228 4.27 34.44 -13.67
CA VAL A 228 5.20 35.33 -14.36
C VAL A 228 5.09 35.05 -15.85
N HIS A 229 4.41 35.95 -16.56
CA HIS A 229 4.35 35.90 -18.02
C HIS A 229 5.68 36.38 -18.59
N THR A 230 6.41 35.47 -19.24
CA THR A 230 7.75 35.71 -19.79
C THR A 230 7.72 36.02 -21.27
N LYS A 231 8.88 36.47 -21.76
CA LYS A 231 9.12 36.91 -23.13
C LYS A 231 8.18 38.02 -23.58
N VAL A 232 7.57 38.78 -22.66
CA VAL A 232 6.61 39.83 -23.02
C VAL A 232 7.40 41.07 -23.43
N PRO A 233 7.54 41.36 -24.74
CA PRO A 233 8.43 42.42 -25.20
C PRO A 233 8.03 43.73 -24.55
N ASN A 234 9.00 44.50 -24.04
CA ASN A 234 8.69 45.74 -23.30
C ASN A 234 7.80 46.69 -24.10
N ILE A 235 8.01 46.80 -25.42
CA ILE A 235 7.18 47.59 -26.34
C ILE A 235 5.69 47.22 -26.31
N HIS A 236 5.37 45.98 -25.99
CA HIS A 236 4.00 45.48 -25.93
C HIS A 236 3.36 45.64 -24.56
N ARG A 237 4.10 46.05 -23.52
CA ARG A 237 3.55 46.27 -22.17
C ARG A 237 2.70 47.53 -22.02
N HIS A 238 2.71 48.40 -23.02
CA HIS A 238 1.90 49.61 -23.02
C HIS A 238 0.38 49.27 -22.99
N PRO A 239 -0.44 49.89 -22.13
CA PRO A 239 -1.86 49.54 -21.97
C PRO A 239 -2.73 49.74 -23.23
N ALA A 240 -2.25 50.51 -24.20
CA ALA A 240 -2.94 50.62 -25.51
C ALA A 240 -2.93 49.29 -26.29
N ASN A 241 -2.02 48.36 -25.98
CA ASN A 241 -1.96 47.05 -26.61
C ASN A 241 -3.02 46.09 -26.04
N THR A 242 -4.28 46.36 -26.38
CA THR A 242 -5.43 45.57 -25.92
C THR A 242 -5.39 44.11 -26.37
N LYS A 243 -4.64 43.77 -27.43
CA LYS A 243 -4.49 42.38 -27.89
C LYS A 243 -3.67 41.55 -26.91
N LEU A 244 -2.53 42.07 -26.46
CA LEU A 244 -1.71 41.39 -25.46
C LEU A 244 -2.49 41.27 -24.14
N ASP A 245 -3.14 42.34 -23.68
CA ASP A 245 -3.90 42.31 -22.43
C ASP A 245 -5.03 41.28 -22.46
N LYS A 246 -5.78 41.18 -23.58
CA LYS A 246 -6.80 40.13 -23.75
C LYS A 246 -6.19 38.72 -23.70
N ARG A 247 -5.04 38.51 -24.34
CA ARG A 247 -4.33 37.22 -24.33
C ARG A 247 -3.87 36.86 -22.91
N LEU A 248 -3.24 37.79 -22.20
CA LEU A 248 -2.78 37.59 -20.83
C LEU A 248 -3.95 37.43 -19.84
N ALA A 249 -5.07 38.11 -20.06
CA ALA A 249 -6.29 37.92 -19.27
C ALA A 249 -6.85 36.50 -19.43
N GLY A 250 -6.89 35.96 -20.66
CA GLY A 250 -7.28 34.57 -20.89
C GLY A 250 -6.37 33.56 -20.21
N ARG A 251 -5.05 33.82 -20.18
CA ARG A 251 -4.07 32.99 -19.45
C ARG A 251 -4.22 33.10 -17.94
N SER A 252 -4.48 34.31 -17.44
CA SER A 252 -4.77 34.54 -16.02
C SER A 252 -6.04 33.78 -15.62
N GLN A 253 -7.08 33.80 -16.45
CA GLN A 253 -8.29 33.01 -16.22
C GLN A 253 -8.00 31.51 -16.20
N PHE A 254 -7.18 31.01 -17.13
CA PHE A 254 -6.75 29.62 -17.13
C PHE A 254 -6.12 29.21 -15.79
N PHE A 255 -5.17 30.00 -15.26
CA PHE A 255 -4.57 29.71 -13.96
C PHE A 255 -5.55 29.86 -12.80
N ASN A 256 -6.46 30.84 -12.87
CA ASN A 256 -7.50 31.01 -11.86
C ASN A 256 -8.43 29.79 -11.82
N ASP A 257 -8.78 29.21 -12.97
CA ASP A 257 -9.60 28.00 -13.07
C ASP A 257 -8.87 26.78 -12.50
N VAL A 258 -7.58 26.65 -12.75
CA VAL A 258 -6.74 25.56 -12.19
C VAL A 258 -6.61 25.69 -10.68
N MET A 259 -6.45 26.93 -10.20
CA MET A 259 -6.17 27.23 -8.80
C MET A 259 -7.43 27.40 -7.95
N GLY A 260 -8.61 27.54 -8.57
CA GLY A 260 -9.88 27.85 -7.90
C GLY A 260 -9.92 29.25 -7.28
N ARG A 261 -8.97 30.14 -7.61
CA ARG A 261 -8.87 31.50 -7.03
C ARG A 261 -8.05 32.44 -7.92
N PRO A 262 -8.22 33.76 -7.79
CA PRO A 262 -7.33 34.74 -8.41
C PRO A 262 -5.88 34.58 -7.96
N VAL A 263 -4.95 34.57 -8.92
CA VAL A 263 -3.50 34.47 -8.67
C VAL A 263 -2.80 35.77 -9.08
N PRO A 264 -1.86 36.31 -8.27
CA PRO A 264 -1.06 37.45 -8.68
C PRO A 264 -0.27 37.16 -9.94
N THR A 265 -0.26 38.10 -10.89
CA THR A 265 0.49 37.97 -12.15
C THR A 265 1.51 39.09 -12.31
N LYS A 266 2.64 38.77 -12.94
CA LYS A 266 3.72 39.69 -13.32
C LYS A 266 4.07 39.49 -14.78
N ARG A 267 4.58 40.55 -15.41
CA ARG A 267 5.00 40.55 -16.82
C ARG A 267 6.48 40.86 -16.84
N ILE A 268 7.26 39.97 -17.44
CA ILE A 268 8.70 40.16 -17.56
C ILE A 268 9.18 39.82 -18.98
N ASP A 269 10.18 40.58 -19.39
CA ASP A 269 10.96 40.38 -20.59
C ASP A 269 12.32 39.98 -20.06
N CYS A 270 12.64 38.70 -20.14
CA CYS A 270 13.91 38.16 -19.66
C CYS A 270 14.89 38.03 -20.83
N ASP A 271 14.91 39.03 -21.70
CA ASP A 271 15.91 39.11 -22.74
C ASP A 271 17.23 39.54 -22.10
N ILE A 272 18.20 38.63 -22.11
CA ILE A 272 19.53 38.82 -21.52
C ILE A 272 20.42 39.70 -22.39
N ASP A 273 20.07 39.85 -23.67
CA ASP A 273 20.83 40.62 -24.65
C ASP A 273 20.33 42.06 -24.76
N GLU A 274 19.20 42.36 -24.11
CA GLU A 274 18.65 43.70 -24.03
C GLU A 274 19.53 44.61 -23.16
N THR A 275 19.99 45.71 -23.75
CA THR A 275 20.91 46.66 -23.11
C THR A 275 20.31 48.05 -22.93
N GLY A 276 19.14 48.32 -23.52
CA GLY A 276 18.46 49.61 -23.42
C GLY A 276 18.19 50.01 -21.96
N PRO A 277 18.59 51.21 -21.50
CA PRO A 277 18.42 51.63 -20.10
C PRO A 277 16.96 51.57 -19.62
N ALA A 278 16.01 51.99 -20.44
CA ALA A 278 14.58 51.92 -20.14
C ALA A 278 14.07 50.47 -20.03
N HIS A 279 14.52 49.59 -20.94
CA HIS A 279 14.19 48.16 -20.91
C HIS A 279 14.72 47.49 -19.64
N LEU A 280 15.99 47.74 -19.31
CA LEU A 280 16.63 47.24 -18.10
C LEU A 280 15.92 47.78 -16.85
N CYS A 281 15.50 49.03 -16.83
CA CYS A 281 14.73 49.62 -15.73
C CYS A 281 13.41 48.85 -15.49
N LEU A 282 12.64 48.57 -16.54
CA LEU A 282 11.39 47.81 -16.44
C LEU A 282 11.62 46.39 -15.93
N MET A 283 12.62 45.69 -16.47
CA MET A 283 12.98 44.34 -16.04
C MET A 283 13.39 44.32 -14.56
N ARG A 284 14.32 45.20 -14.16
CA ARG A 284 14.84 45.28 -12.79
C ARG A 284 13.74 45.67 -11.79
N LYS A 285 12.82 46.57 -12.17
CA LYS A 285 11.64 46.91 -11.36
C LYS A 285 10.73 45.71 -11.15
N THR A 286 10.43 44.94 -12.20
CA THR A 286 9.64 43.70 -12.07
C THR A 286 10.35 42.66 -11.19
N ILE A 287 11.65 42.43 -11.38
CA ILE A 287 12.44 41.50 -10.54
C ILE A 287 12.38 41.92 -9.08
N ARG A 288 12.61 43.21 -8.79
CA ARG A 288 12.50 43.78 -7.44
C ARG A 288 11.14 43.50 -6.82
N GLU A 289 10.06 43.73 -7.54
CA GLU A 289 8.71 43.46 -7.04
C GLU A 289 8.50 41.98 -6.71
N ILE A 290 8.97 41.07 -7.57
CA ILE A 290 8.90 39.63 -7.33
C ILE A 290 9.69 39.26 -6.08
N LEU A 291 10.95 39.69 -5.96
CA LEU A 291 11.79 39.40 -4.80
C LEU A 291 11.21 39.97 -3.50
N LYS A 292 10.62 41.18 -3.54
CA LYS A 292 9.94 41.77 -2.39
C LYS A 292 8.72 40.97 -1.94
N ILE A 293 7.94 40.43 -2.87
CA ILE A 293 6.81 39.57 -2.49
C ILE A 293 7.33 38.35 -1.74
N ALA A 294 8.47 37.77 -2.15
CA ALA A 294 9.07 36.62 -1.47
C ALA A 294 9.56 36.98 -0.05
N THR A 295 10.00 38.22 0.19
CA THR A 295 10.42 38.65 1.53
C THR A 295 9.27 38.96 2.50
N ILE A 296 8.08 39.25 1.98
CA ILE A 296 6.91 39.65 2.78
C ILE A 296 6.03 38.44 3.11
N LYS A 297 5.94 37.45 2.22
CA LYS A 297 5.08 36.28 2.43
C LYS A 297 5.60 35.42 3.60
N THR A 298 4.66 35.00 4.46
CA THR A 298 4.93 33.97 5.47
C THR A 298 5.36 32.68 4.78
N PRO A 299 6.50 32.08 5.16
CA PRO A 299 6.91 30.82 4.57
C PRO A 299 5.91 29.71 4.87
N VAL A 300 5.72 28.82 3.91
CA VAL A 300 5.04 27.55 4.14
C VAL A 300 6.09 26.57 4.65
N VAL A 301 5.96 26.20 5.92
CA VAL A 301 6.79 25.16 6.54
C VAL A 301 6.30 23.80 6.03
N ARG A 302 7.19 23.07 5.38
CA ARG A 302 6.97 21.70 4.91
C ARG A 302 6.98 20.74 6.11
N ARG A 303 5.90 20.72 6.89
CA ARG A 303 5.74 19.75 7.98
C ARG A 303 5.37 18.40 7.37
N ARG A 304 6.29 17.43 7.44
CA ARG A 304 6.13 16.03 6.94
C ARG A 304 5.28 15.97 5.68
N ALA A 305 5.90 16.17 4.50
CA ALA A 305 5.16 16.27 3.25
C ALA A 305 4.33 15.01 2.97
N HIS A 306 3.08 15.07 3.38
CA HIS A 306 2.01 14.22 2.89
C HIS A 306 1.65 14.75 1.51
N ILE A 307 1.58 13.82 0.57
CA ILE A 307 1.32 14.08 -0.84
C ILE A 307 -0.09 13.58 -1.10
N GLN A 308 -0.99 14.50 -1.43
CA GLN A 308 -2.36 14.14 -1.79
C GLN A 308 -2.36 13.37 -3.10
N LYS A 309 -2.95 12.18 -3.11
CA LYS A 309 -3.04 11.38 -4.33
C LYS A 309 -3.87 12.10 -5.38
N THR A 310 -3.38 12.13 -6.62
CA THR A 310 -4.16 12.66 -7.75
C THR A 310 -5.35 11.75 -8.07
N LEU A 311 -6.33 12.25 -8.84
CA LEU A 311 -7.46 11.42 -9.26
C LEU A 311 -7.01 10.18 -10.05
N ALA A 312 -5.95 10.30 -10.86
CA ALA A 312 -5.38 9.19 -11.61
C ALA A 312 -4.80 8.12 -10.68
N MET A 313 -4.06 8.54 -9.63
CA MET A 313 -3.56 7.63 -8.60
C MET A 313 -4.70 6.91 -7.88
N LYS A 314 -5.70 7.65 -7.40
CA LYS A 314 -6.88 7.09 -6.72
C LYS A 314 -7.65 6.11 -7.60
N SER A 315 -7.65 6.32 -8.92
CA SER A 315 -8.33 5.43 -9.86
C SER A 315 -7.60 4.10 -10.02
N ALA A 316 -6.27 4.13 -10.13
CA ALA A 316 -5.44 2.92 -10.13
C ALA A 316 -5.51 2.19 -8.78
N ASP A 317 -5.48 2.93 -7.67
CA ASP A 317 -5.61 2.38 -6.32
C ASP A 317 -6.93 1.61 -6.15
N LYS A 318 -8.05 2.15 -6.64
CA LYS A 318 -9.36 1.46 -6.58
C LYS A 318 -9.37 0.12 -7.32
N ILE A 319 -8.65 0.00 -8.43
CA ILE A 319 -8.55 -1.26 -9.19
C ILE A 319 -7.81 -2.29 -8.34
N VAL A 320 -6.64 -1.91 -7.80
CA VAL A 320 -5.83 -2.78 -6.93
C VAL A 320 -6.60 -3.13 -5.65
N GLU A 321 -7.19 -2.14 -4.98
CA GLU A 321 -8.02 -2.31 -3.78
C GLU A 321 -9.14 -3.32 -4.02
N GLY A 322 -9.89 -3.19 -5.13
CA GLY A 322 -10.96 -4.11 -5.48
C GLY A 322 -10.50 -5.56 -5.61
N LYS A 323 -9.33 -5.77 -6.23
CA LYS A 323 -8.71 -7.10 -6.38
C LYS A 323 -8.32 -7.69 -5.02
N TYR A 324 -7.61 -6.93 -4.19
CA TYR A 324 -7.15 -7.39 -2.88
C TYR A 324 -8.30 -7.58 -1.87
N ARG A 325 -9.38 -6.80 -1.95
CA ARG A 325 -10.60 -7.05 -1.17
C ARG A 325 -11.29 -8.35 -1.57
N ALA A 326 -11.33 -8.68 -2.86
CA ALA A 326 -11.87 -9.95 -3.33
C ALA A 326 -11.04 -11.14 -2.80
N MET A 327 -9.70 -11.01 -2.82
CA MET A 327 -8.79 -12.00 -2.25
C MET A 327 -8.96 -12.14 -0.74
N LEU A 328 -9.04 -11.03 0.01
CA LEU A 328 -9.33 -11.04 1.45
C LEU A 328 -10.63 -11.80 1.74
N LYS A 329 -11.70 -11.54 0.98
CA LYS A 329 -12.97 -12.24 1.15
C LYS A 329 -12.84 -13.75 0.92
N SER A 330 -12.07 -14.17 -0.09
CA SER A 330 -11.77 -15.59 -0.36
C SER A 330 -10.99 -16.23 0.79
N VAL A 331 -9.99 -15.54 1.33
CA VAL A 331 -9.18 -16.03 2.46
C VAL A 331 -10.00 -16.13 3.74
N HIS A 332 -10.84 -15.14 4.06
CA HIS A 332 -11.76 -15.21 5.20
C HIS A 332 -12.71 -16.40 5.08
N THR A 333 -13.29 -16.62 3.90
CA THR A 333 -14.14 -17.79 3.61
C THR A 333 -13.37 -19.11 3.87
N SER A 334 -12.06 -19.13 3.62
CA SER A 334 -11.22 -20.31 3.88
C SER A 334 -10.89 -20.49 5.37
N CYS A 335 -10.70 -19.41 6.12
CA CYS A 335 -10.55 -19.47 7.58
C CYS A 335 -11.82 -20.00 8.25
N ASP A 336 -12.99 -19.53 7.79
CA ASP A 336 -14.29 -20.00 8.27
C ASP A 336 -14.48 -21.49 7.92
N ALA A 337 -14.12 -21.88 6.69
CA ALA A 337 -14.16 -23.28 6.27
C ALA A 337 -13.20 -24.16 7.10
N LEU A 338 -11.96 -23.71 7.35
CA LEU A 338 -10.98 -24.45 8.15
C LEU A 338 -11.48 -24.68 9.58
N SER A 339 -12.07 -23.65 10.20
CA SER A 339 -12.68 -23.77 11.53
C SER A 339 -13.83 -24.78 11.55
N GLN A 340 -14.57 -24.91 10.45
CA GLN A 340 -15.62 -25.91 10.30
C GLN A 340 -15.06 -27.31 10.00
N VAL A 341 -13.94 -27.42 9.27
CA VAL A 341 -13.26 -28.70 9.01
C VAL A 341 -12.88 -29.36 10.33
N ASP A 342 -12.22 -28.63 11.23
CA ASP A 342 -11.80 -29.17 12.54
C ASP A 342 -13.03 -29.69 13.33
N GLN A 343 -14.15 -28.95 13.31
CA GLN A 343 -15.38 -29.37 13.99
C GLN A 343 -16.01 -30.62 13.37
N VAL A 344 -16.03 -30.71 12.04
CA VAL A 344 -16.59 -31.87 11.32
C VAL A 344 -15.68 -33.08 11.46
N GLU A 345 -14.36 -32.91 11.47
CA GLU A 345 -13.39 -33.98 11.69
C GLU A 345 -13.60 -34.64 13.06
N ILE A 346 -13.78 -33.83 14.11
CA ILE A 346 -14.12 -34.33 15.45
C ILE A 346 -15.42 -35.15 15.43
N LYS A 347 -16.47 -34.66 14.72
CA LYS A 347 -17.73 -35.39 14.58
C LYS A 347 -17.59 -36.70 13.83
N VAL A 348 -16.85 -36.71 12.71
CA VAL A 348 -16.54 -37.92 11.95
C VAL A 348 -15.82 -38.94 12.82
N GLN A 349 -14.84 -38.52 13.60
CA GLN A 349 -14.11 -39.41 14.49
C GLN A 349 -15.00 -39.94 15.62
N THR A 350 -15.81 -39.08 16.23
CA THR A 350 -16.78 -39.48 17.26
C THR A 350 -17.77 -40.51 16.73
N SER A 351 -18.36 -40.28 15.55
CA SER A 351 -19.27 -41.22 14.90
C SER A 351 -18.60 -42.56 14.57
N LYS A 352 -17.33 -42.55 14.12
CA LYS A 352 -16.56 -43.79 13.90
C LYS A 352 -16.35 -44.57 15.19
N ASP A 353 -16.02 -43.88 16.28
CA ASP A 353 -15.81 -44.51 17.58
C ASP A 353 -17.13 -45.09 18.13
N GLU A 354 -18.25 -44.37 17.99
CA GLU A 354 -19.58 -44.86 18.35
C GLU A 354 -20.02 -46.06 17.51
N ILE A 355 -19.80 -46.03 16.19
CA ILE A 355 -20.05 -47.17 15.29
C ILE A 355 -19.27 -48.39 15.77
N LYS A 356 -17.98 -48.22 16.08
CA LYS A 356 -17.13 -49.31 16.57
C LYS A 356 -17.66 -49.92 17.86
N ILE A 357 -18.11 -49.09 18.81
CA ILE A 357 -18.71 -49.56 20.07
C ILE A 357 -20.02 -50.31 19.81
N VAL A 358 -20.89 -49.79 18.93
CA VAL A 358 -22.16 -50.44 18.57
C VAL A 358 -21.91 -51.77 17.86
N GLU A 359 -20.96 -51.83 16.93
CA GLU A 359 -20.55 -53.06 16.25
C GLU A 359 -19.99 -54.11 17.21
N GLU A 360 -19.20 -53.70 18.20
CA GLU A 360 -18.68 -54.58 19.24
C GLU A 360 -19.80 -55.12 20.14
N ASN A 361 -20.76 -54.27 20.52
CA ASN A 361 -21.95 -54.70 21.26
C ASN A 361 -22.83 -55.66 20.47
N ILE A 362 -23.02 -55.42 19.17
CA ILE A 362 -23.72 -56.36 18.29
C ILE A 362 -22.94 -57.68 18.25
N ARG A 363 -21.61 -57.64 18.10
CA ARG A 363 -20.76 -58.84 18.04
C ARG A 363 -20.82 -59.68 19.31
N ASP A 364 -20.85 -59.06 20.49
CA ASP A 364 -20.95 -59.77 21.78
C ASP A 364 -22.34 -60.38 22.03
N LYS A 365 -23.40 -59.72 21.54
CA LYS A 365 -24.79 -60.16 21.72
C LYS A 365 -25.29 -61.10 20.62
N ASP A 366 -24.77 -60.99 19.40
CA ASP A 366 -25.19 -61.76 18.22
C ASP A 366 -24.38 -63.06 18.05
N THR A 367 -24.23 -63.80 19.15
CA THR A 367 -23.60 -65.12 19.15
C THR A 367 -24.62 -66.21 19.42
N ASP A 368 -24.29 -67.42 18.96
CA ASP A 368 -25.06 -68.63 19.24
C ASP A 368 -24.68 -69.27 20.60
N ASP A 369 -23.91 -68.55 21.43
CA ASP A 369 -23.56 -69.00 22.78
C ASP A 369 -24.81 -69.08 23.66
N LEU A 370 -24.91 -70.15 24.43
CA LEU A 370 -25.99 -70.34 25.39
C LEU A 370 -25.78 -69.45 26.62
N VAL A 371 -26.81 -68.71 27.00
CA VAL A 371 -26.85 -67.96 28.26
C VAL A 371 -27.94 -68.54 29.14
N ALA A 372 -27.56 -68.89 30.36
CA ALA A 372 -28.49 -69.26 31.41
C ALA A 372 -29.39 -68.07 31.74
N LEU A 373 -30.69 -68.27 31.63
CA LEU A 373 -31.71 -67.31 32.02
C LEU A 373 -32.15 -67.55 33.46
N PHE A 374 -32.10 -68.81 33.86
CA PHE A 374 -32.49 -69.26 35.17
C PHE A 374 -31.67 -70.49 35.56
N GLU A 375 -31.20 -70.49 36.79
CA GLU A 375 -30.48 -71.58 37.41
C GLU A 375 -31.22 -71.91 38.71
N LYS A 376 -31.79 -73.11 38.83
CA LYS A 376 -32.36 -73.57 40.10
C LYS A 376 -31.79 -74.91 40.46
N ARG A 377 -31.31 -74.96 41.69
CA ARG A 377 -30.82 -76.17 42.35
C ARG A 377 -31.88 -76.61 43.34
N PHE A 378 -32.24 -77.87 43.24
CA PHE A 378 -33.11 -78.54 44.18
C PHE A 378 -32.25 -79.53 44.94
N ASP A 379 -32.01 -79.27 46.21
CA ASP A 379 -31.40 -80.24 47.10
C ASP A 379 -32.54 -81.09 47.67
N GLU A 380 -32.79 -82.24 47.07
CA GLU A 380 -33.67 -83.24 47.69
C GLU A 380 -32.82 -84.09 48.66
N GLU A 381 -33.07 -83.94 49.96
CA GLU A 381 -32.63 -84.91 50.95
C GLU A 381 -33.40 -86.22 50.70
N VAL A 382 -32.80 -87.11 49.91
CA VAL A 382 -33.31 -88.47 49.74
C VAL A 382 -33.09 -89.22 51.07
N GLY A 383 -34.07 -89.13 51.96
CA GLY A 383 -34.08 -89.87 53.22
C GLY A 383 -34.07 -91.37 52.94
N PHE A 384 -32.91 -92.01 53.17
CA PHE A 384 -32.75 -93.46 53.04
C PHE A 384 -33.46 -94.16 54.21
N ILE A 385 -34.75 -94.44 54.06
CA ILE A 385 -35.50 -95.31 54.98
C ILE A 385 -35.99 -96.52 54.18
N GLY A 386 -35.25 -97.62 54.32
CA GLY A 386 -35.73 -99.01 54.28
C GLY A 386 -36.58 -99.51 53.10
N TRP A 387 -36.06 -100.55 52.44
CA TRP A 387 -36.78 -101.58 51.66
C TRP A 387 -37.10 -101.29 50.17
N PHE A 388 -36.62 -102.21 49.33
CA PHE A 388 -36.37 -102.14 47.88
C PHE A 388 -37.58 -101.99 46.93
N GLN A 389 -38.79 -101.70 47.43
CA GLN A 389 -40.00 -101.63 46.59
C GLN A 389 -40.62 -100.23 46.43
N ASP A 390 -40.26 -99.25 47.27
CA ASP A 390 -40.74 -97.87 47.12
C ASP A 390 -39.78 -96.94 46.36
N LEU A 391 -38.59 -97.43 45.96
CA LEU A 391 -37.59 -96.63 45.24
C LEU A 391 -38.02 -96.26 43.80
N PHE A 392 -38.96 -97.01 43.22
CA PHE A 392 -39.62 -96.65 41.95
C PHE A 392 -40.96 -95.92 42.14
N GLY A 393 -41.46 -95.83 43.39
CA GLY A 393 -42.82 -95.39 43.70
C GLY A 393 -42.96 -93.91 44.07
N ARG A 394 -41.88 -93.22 44.48
CA ARG A 394 -41.93 -91.81 44.89
C ARG A 394 -41.06 -90.85 44.08
N ALA A 395 -40.39 -91.32 43.04
CA ALA A 395 -39.61 -90.47 42.12
C ALA A 395 -40.39 -90.07 40.85
N ASN A 396 -41.68 -90.40 40.76
CA ASN A 396 -42.57 -90.09 39.62
C ASN A 396 -43.40 -88.81 39.82
N GLU A 397 -43.11 -88.00 40.86
CA GLU A 397 -43.74 -86.70 40.97
C GLU A 397 -43.13 -85.77 39.92
N ALA A 398 -43.88 -85.57 38.84
CA ALA A 398 -43.60 -84.53 37.86
C ALA A 398 -43.56 -83.18 38.59
N HIS A 399 -42.35 -82.69 38.87
CA HIS A 399 -42.18 -81.37 39.45
C HIS A 399 -42.58 -80.33 38.42
N THR A 400 -43.72 -79.69 38.66
CA THR A 400 -44.20 -78.62 37.82
C THR A 400 -43.52 -77.34 38.26
N MET A 401 -42.59 -76.84 37.44
CA MET A 401 -41.99 -75.54 37.64
C MET A 401 -42.83 -74.48 36.91
N GLU A 402 -43.45 -73.59 37.67
CA GLU A 402 -44.08 -72.38 37.14
C GLU A 402 -43.03 -71.27 37.04
N TYR A 403 -42.95 -70.64 35.86
CA TYR A 403 -42.05 -69.51 35.63
C TYR A 403 -42.84 -68.33 35.06
N SER A 404 -42.68 -67.20 35.74
CA SER A 404 -43.09 -65.89 35.27
C SER A 404 -41.90 -64.96 35.42
N ASN A 405 -41.43 -64.42 34.31
CA ASN A 405 -40.58 -63.23 34.28
C ASN A 405 -41.33 -62.15 33.50
N GLU A 406 -40.95 -60.88 33.70
CA GLU A 406 -41.59 -59.70 33.11
C GLU A 406 -41.71 -59.79 31.58
N ASP A 407 -40.84 -60.55 30.90
CA ASP A 407 -40.85 -60.71 29.45
C ASP A 407 -41.38 -62.06 28.92
N HIS A 408 -41.44 -63.12 29.74
CA HIS A 408 -41.81 -64.47 29.28
C HIS A 408 -42.51 -65.29 30.38
N THR A 409 -43.63 -65.92 30.04
CA THR A 409 -44.32 -66.93 30.87
C THR A 409 -44.02 -68.32 30.33
N ILE A 410 -43.49 -69.20 31.18
CA ILE A 410 -43.34 -70.62 30.90
C ILE A 410 -44.23 -71.31 31.92
N ASP A 411 -45.38 -71.78 31.45
CA ASP A 411 -46.43 -72.23 32.36
C ASP A 411 -46.06 -73.56 33.03
N LYS A 412 -45.42 -74.50 32.33
CA LYS A 412 -45.00 -75.80 32.90
C LYS A 412 -43.79 -76.41 32.17
N VAL A 413 -42.81 -76.89 32.94
CA VAL A 413 -41.77 -77.82 32.47
C VAL A 413 -41.97 -79.15 33.17
N ARG A 414 -42.14 -80.25 32.40
CA ARG A 414 -42.27 -81.62 32.93
C ARG A 414 -40.96 -82.37 32.70
N VAL A 415 -40.47 -83.05 33.73
CA VAL A 415 -39.19 -83.79 33.70
C VAL A 415 -39.48 -85.27 33.80
N ASP A 416 -39.02 -86.07 32.83
CA ASP A 416 -39.14 -87.53 32.81
C ASP A 416 -37.74 -88.18 32.82
N GLN A 417 -37.57 -89.30 33.53
CA GLN A 417 -36.26 -89.77 33.99
C GLN A 417 -35.29 -90.26 32.90
N ASP A 418 -35.76 -90.57 31.69
CA ASP A 418 -34.97 -91.27 30.67
C ASP A 418 -34.78 -90.51 29.34
N ALA A 419 -35.28 -89.28 29.23
CA ALA A 419 -35.04 -88.46 28.06
C ALA A 419 -34.99 -86.98 28.45
N ILE A 420 -33.93 -86.28 28.00
CA ILE A 420 -33.96 -84.83 27.86
C ILE A 420 -34.94 -84.55 26.72
N GLU A 421 -36.25 -84.61 26.98
CA GLU A 421 -37.25 -84.15 26.05
C GLU A 421 -37.38 -82.63 26.19
N THR A 422 -36.85 -81.92 25.19
CA THR A 422 -37.20 -80.53 24.91
C THR A 422 -38.71 -80.46 24.66
N LEU A 423 -39.49 -80.12 25.69
CA LEU A 423 -40.92 -79.84 25.57
C LEU A 423 -41.12 -78.53 24.81
N ASN A 424 -41.32 -78.63 23.49
CA ASN A 424 -41.85 -77.56 22.65
C ASN A 424 -43.36 -77.76 22.50
N GLU A 425 -44.15 -77.38 23.50
CA GLU A 425 -45.60 -77.32 23.33
C GLU A 425 -46.13 -75.89 23.46
N SER A 426 -46.59 -75.42 22.29
CA SER A 426 -47.64 -74.44 21.99
C SER A 426 -47.57 -73.02 22.60
N GLY A 427 -47.15 -72.06 21.75
CA GLY A 427 -47.52 -70.65 21.93
C GLY A 427 -46.73 -69.66 21.07
N GLY A 428 -46.99 -69.59 19.75
CA GLY A 428 -46.51 -68.51 18.87
C GLY A 428 -45.14 -68.75 18.22
N GLU A 429 -45.01 -68.35 16.95
CA GLU A 429 -43.89 -68.62 16.02
C GLU A 429 -42.49 -68.09 16.42
N GLY A 430 -42.26 -67.66 17.66
CA GLY A 430 -41.00 -67.01 18.08
C GLY A 430 -40.08 -67.79 19.04
N HIS A 431 -40.57 -68.79 19.77
CA HIS A 431 -39.84 -69.34 20.93
C HIS A 431 -39.31 -70.76 20.67
N LYS A 432 -38.25 -70.91 19.86
CA LYS A 432 -37.83 -72.25 19.40
C LYS A 432 -36.67 -72.95 20.12
N ASN A 433 -35.83 -72.29 20.91
CA ASN A 433 -34.64 -72.96 21.44
C ASN A 433 -34.38 -72.62 22.92
N TRP A 434 -35.07 -73.34 23.80
CA TRP A 434 -34.73 -73.38 25.22
C TRP A 434 -34.12 -74.73 25.52
N TYR A 435 -32.99 -74.75 26.21
CA TYR A 435 -32.31 -75.97 26.62
C TYR A 435 -32.42 -76.11 28.12
N VAL A 436 -32.87 -77.28 28.57
CA VAL A 436 -32.88 -77.67 29.98
C VAL A 436 -31.87 -78.78 30.18
N GLU A 437 -30.78 -78.46 30.88
CA GLU A 437 -29.77 -79.45 31.26
C GLU A 437 -30.04 -79.93 32.68
N PHE A 438 -30.18 -81.25 32.88
CA PHE A 438 -30.31 -81.88 34.20
C PHE A 438 -29.03 -82.63 34.55
N LYS A 439 -28.41 -82.27 35.68
CA LYS A 439 -27.23 -82.99 36.20
C LYS A 439 -27.59 -83.75 37.46
N ARG A 440 -27.38 -85.07 37.47
CA ARG A 440 -27.50 -85.93 38.64
C ARG A 440 -26.12 -86.44 39.03
N ASN A 441 -25.72 -86.27 40.28
CA ASN A 441 -24.47 -86.83 40.79
C ASN A 441 -24.73 -88.21 41.43
N ALA A 442 -24.03 -89.24 40.97
CA ALA A 442 -24.43 -90.63 41.20
C ALA A 442 -24.21 -91.15 42.64
N PHE A 443 -23.50 -90.42 43.51
CA PHE A 443 -23.01 -91.01 44.76
C PHE A 443 -23.23 -90.24 46.07
N GLN A 444 -23.77 -89.02 46.08
CA GLN A 444 -24.11 -88.29 47.32
C GLN A 444 -25.28 -87.34 47.01
N THR A 445 -26.40 -87.47 47.75
CA THR A 445 -27.61 -86.58 47.73
C THR A 445 -27.99 -86.05 46.34
N GLY A 446 -28.97 -86.68 45.69
CA GLY A 446 -29.40 -86.26 44.36
C GLY A 446 -29.94 -84.83 44.38
N TYR A 447 -29.13 -83.86 43.95
CA TYR A 447 -29.64 -82.52 43.65
C TYR A 447 -30.01 -82.46 42.17
N TYR A 448 -31.16 -81.89 41.86
CA TYR A 448 -31.55 -81.57 40.49
C TYR A 448 -31.07 -80.16 40.19
N HIS A 449 -30.23 -80.04 39.18
CA HIS A 449 -29.83 -78.75 38.67
C HIS A 449 -30.55 -78.53 37.35
N ALA A 450 -31.51 -77.60 37.30
CA ALA A 450 -32.18 -77.19 36.07
C ALA A 450 -31.62 -75.84 35.63
N ILE A 451 -30.98 -75.84 34.46
CA ILE A 451 -30.54 -74.62 33.80
C ILE A 451 -31.44 -74.38 32.60
N LEU A 452 -32.23 -73.31 32.62
CA LEU A 452 -32.96 -72.86 31.45
C LEU A 452 -32.05 -71.89 30.69
N SER A 453 -31.66 -72.26 29.47
CA SER A 453 -30.78 -71.43 28.64
C SER A 453 -31.36 -71.18 27.25
N MET A 454 -31.00 -70.05 26.65
CA MET A 454 -31.27 -69.72 25.25
C MET A 454 -30.02 -69.11 24.61
N THR A 455 -29.96 -69.02 23.29
CA THR A 455 -28.85 -68.32 22.63
C THR A 455 -28.87 -66.83 22.94
N ARG A 456 -27.71 -66.19 23.07
CA ARG A 456 -27.59 -64.72 23.26
C ARG A 456 -28.36 -63.95 22.20
N ARG A 457 -28.26 -64.37 20.93
CA ARG A 457 -29.03 -63.81 19.81
C ARG A 457 -30.54 -63.75 20.08
N THR A 458 -31.10 -64.82 20.63
CA THR A 458 -32.54 -64.91 20.95
C THR A 458 -32.88 -64.04 22.15
N LYS A 459 -32.04 -64.09 23.20
CA LYS A 459 -32.24 -63.30 24.43
C LYS A 459 -32.27 -61.80 24.16
N TYR A 460 -31.37 -61.34 23.30
CA TYR A 460 -31.18 -59.93 22.99
C TYR A 460 -31.80 -59.52 21.65
N GLN A 461 -32.85 -60.20 21.17
CA GLN A 461 -33.39 -59.93 19.83
C GLN A 461 -33.88 -58.48 19.65
N ARG A 462 -34.62 -57.92 20.61
CA ARG A 462 -35.06 -56.50 20.56
C ARG A 462 -33.85 -55.57 20.61
N ASP A 463 -32.95 -55.76 21.57
CA ASP A 463 -31.70 -55.00 21.67
C ASP A 463 -30.88 -55.02 20.38
N LEU A 464 -30.77 -56.19 19.72
CA LEU A 464 -30.05 -56.34 18.47
C LEU A 464 -30.74 -55.59 17.33
N GLN A 465 -32.07 -55.55 17.29
CA GLN A 465 -32.81 -54.75 16.33
C GLN A 465 -32.57 -53.24 16.56
N ASP A 466 -32.64 -52.79 17.81
CA ASP A 466 -32.39 -51.40 18.19
C ASP A 466 -30.93 -50.99 17.90
N LEU A 467 -29.96 -51.85 18.22
CA LEU A 467 -28.54 -51.62 17.92
C LEU A 467 -28.28 -51.57 16.41
N ARG A 468 -28.91 -52.45 15.62
CA ARG A 468 -28.80 -52.42 14.14
C ARG A 468 -29.44 -51.17 13.54
N GLN A 469 -30.58 -50.73 14.07
CA GLN A 469 -31.18 -49.46 13.67
C GLN A 469 -30.26 -48.28 14.02
N LYS A 470 -29.74 -48.24 15.25
CA LYS A 470 -28.78 -47.23 15.68
C LYS A 470 -27.51 -47.22 14.81
N LEU A 471 -26.99 -48.39 14.44
CA LEU A 471 -25.86 -48.54 13.54
C LEU A 471 -26.16 -47.96 12.15
N HIS A 472 -27.37 -48.21 11.63
CA HIS A 472 -27.80 -47.64 10.35
C HIS A 472 -27.89 -46.11 10.39
N GLU A 473 -28.46 -45.55 11.46
CA GLU A 473 -28.55 -44.11 11.68
C GLU A 473 -27.16 -43.46 11.81
N LEU A 474 -26.26 -44.06 12.59
CA LEU A 474 -24.88 -43.58 12.75
C LEU A 474 -24.10 -43.59 11.43
N ASN A 475 -24.22 -44.67 10.63
CA ASN A 475 -23.57 -44.74 9.32
C ASN A 475 -24.09 -43.65 8.37
N LYS A 476 -25.41 -43.37 8.39
CA LYS A 476 -25.98 -42.28 7.60
C LYS A 476 -25.41 -40.92 8.02
N THR A 477 -25.31 -40.66 9.33
CA THR A 477 -24.70 -39.42 9.84
C THR A 477 -23.22 -39.32 9.47
N LEU A 478 -22.47 -40.43 9.55
CA LEU A 478 -21.07 -40.49 9.14
C LEU A 478 -20.90 -40.14 7.65
N ASP A 479 -21.77 -40.63 6.77
CA ASP A 479 -21.73 -40.32 5.33
C ASP A 479 -22.06 -38.85 5.04
N GLU A 480 -22.99 -38.25 5.77
CA GLU A 480 -23.32 -36.82 5.66
C GLU A 480 -22.15 -35.94 6.14
N ASP A 481 -21.59 -36.24 7.30
CA ASP A 481 -20.45 -35.52 7.86
C ASP A 481 -19.19 -35.69 7.01
N THR A 482 -18.94 -36.89 6.46
CA THR A 482 -17.80 -37.16 5.55
C THR A 482 -17.93 -36.35 4.26
N ARG A 483 -19.14 -36.27 3.67
CA ARG A 483 -19.37 -35.42 2.48
C ARG A 483 -19.15 -33.95 2.80
N LYS A 484 -19.60 -33.48 3.96
CA LYS A 484 -19.38 -32.11 4.41
C LYS A 484 -17.89 -31.82 4.63
N TYR A 485 -17.15 -32.75 5.25
CA TYR A 485 -15.71 -32.67 5.45
C TYR A 485 -14.96 -32.52 4.12
N ILE A 486 -15.28 -33.36 3.13
CA ILE A 486 -14.66 -33.31 1.80
C ILE A 486 -14.92 -31.96 1.11
N SER A 487 -16.17 -31.48 1.17
CA SER A 487 -16.55 -30.20 0.56
C SER A 487 -15.79 -29.02 1.18
N LEU A 488 -15.73 -28.94 2.51
CA LEU A 488 -15.02 -27.89 3.24
C LEU A 488 -13.50 -27.98 3.03
N SER A 489 -12.94 -29.18 3.06
CA SER A 489 -11.51 -29.42 2.79
C SER A 489 -11.13 -28.94 1.38
N GLY A 490 -11.99 -29.16 0.38
CA GLY A 490 -11.77 -28.63 -0.98
C GLY A 490 -11.83 -27.11 -1.10
N ILE A 491 -12.46 -26.39 -0.17
CA ILE A 491 -12.40 -24.92 -0.09
C ILE A 491 -11.05 -24.48 0.50
N VAL A 492 -10.60 -25.13 1.58
CA VAL A 492 -9.31 -24.83 2.22
C VAL A 492 -8.15 -25.11 1.25
N GLN A 493 -8.16 -26.28 0.58
CA GLN A 493 -7.10 -26.73 -0.31
C GLN A 493 -6.85 -25.75 -1.47
N ARG A 494 -7.90 -25.06 -1.97
CA ARG A 494 -7.77 -24.08 -3.06
C ARG A 494 -6.97 -22.83 -2.68
N ASN A 495 -6.83 -22.55 -1.39
CA ASN A 495 -6.15 -21.34 -0.90
C ASN A 495 -4.87 -21.64 -0.11
N THR A 496 -4.60 -22.92 0.19
CA THR A 496 -3.38 -23.38 0.88
C THR A 496 -2.64 -24.38 0.00
N ASP A 497 -1.51 -23.96 -0.58
CA ASP A 497 -0.67 -24.85 -1.37
C ASP A 497 0.04 -25.86 -0.47
N GLY A 498 -0.12 -27.14 -0.81
CA GLY A 498 0.64 -28.24 -0.21
C GLY A 498 0.01 -28.92 1.00
N ASP A 499 0.52 -30.11 1.27
CA ASP A 499 0.04 -31.03 2.31
C ASP A 499 0.69 -30.69 3.67
N THR A 500 0.30 -29.53 4.22
CA THR A 500 0.79 -29.03 5.51
C THR A 500 -0.22 -29.25 6.63
N SER A 501 0.24 -29.18 7.87
CA SER A 501 -0.63 -29.36 9.05
C SER A 501 -1.72 -28.27 9.14
N SER A 502 -2.85 -28.56 9.80
CA SER A 502 -3.97 -27.59 9.96
C SER A 502 -3.49 -26.27 10.59
N ASN A 503 -2.59 -26.33 11.57
CA ASN A 503 -2.01 -25.15 12.22
C ASN A 503 -1.14 -24.32 11.27
N GLU A 504 -0.32 -24.95 10.42
CA GLU A 504 0.47 -24.23 9.41
C GLU A 504 -0.43 -23.61 8.34
N LYS A 505 -1.48 -24.31 7.91
CA LYS A 505 -2.50 -23.77 7.00
C LYS A 505 -3.18 -22.54 7.59
N LYS A 506 -3.56 -22.59 8.87
CA LYS A 506 -4.16 -21.46 9.59
C LYS A 506 -3.19 -20.27 9.66
N GLN A 507 -1.93 -20.50 10.03
CA GLN A 507 -0.94 -19.44 10.09
C GLN A 507 -0.72 -18.79 8.73
N ARG A 508 -0.61 -19.58 7.65
CA ARG A 508 -0.49 -19.06 6.28
C ARG A 508 -1.68 -18.20 5.86
N LEU A 509 -2.91 -18.59 6.22
CA LEU A 509 -4.09 -17.77 5.93
C LEU A 509 -4.08 -16.46 6.72
N VAL A 510 -3.68 -16.48 8.00
CA VAL A 510 -3.50 -15.28 8.83
C VAL A 510 -2.45 -14.35 8.23
N ASP A 511 -1.32 -14.89 7.79
CA ASP A 511 -0.26 -14.11 7.14
C ASP A 511 -0.75 -13.49 5.82
N LYS A 512 -1.54 -14.22 5.02
CA LYS A 512 -2.19 -13.67 3.81
C LYS A 512 -3.17 -12.54 4.14
N ILE A 513 -3.99 -12.68 5.19
CA ILE A 513 -4.90 -11.62 5.65
C ILE A 513 -4.10 -10.36 6.02
N ALA A 514 -3.02 -10.52 6.79
CA ALA A 514 -2.17 -9.41 7.20
C ALA A 514 -1.55 -8.69 5.98
N LYS A 515 -0.96 -9.44 5.04
CA LYS A 515 -0.35 -8.88 3.82
C LYS A 515 -1.36 -8.16 2.94
N TYR A 516 -2.50 -8.78 2.63
CA TYR A 516 -3.53 -8.14 1.81
C TYR A 516 -4.18 -6.95 2.52
N GLY A 517 -4.35 -7.01 3.84
CA GLY A 517 -4.85 -5.90 4.65
C GLY A 517 -3.95 -4.67 4.57
N ILE A 518 -2.62 -4.86 4.60
CA ILE A 518 -1.66 -3.75 4.43
C ILE A 518 -1.80 -3.11 3.05
N VAL A 519 -1.95 -3.91 1.98
CA VAL A 519 -2.17 -3.39 0.63
C VAL A 519 -3.43 -2.54 0.55
N VAL A 520 -4.55 -3.05 1.07
CA VAL A 520 -5.83 -2.33 1.11
C VAL A 520 -5.70 -1.01 1.87
N ALA A 521 -5.09 -1.03 3.07
CA ALA A 521 -4.87 0.18 3.84
C ALA A 521 -4.00 1.21 3.09
N HIS A 522 -3.00 0.75 2.32
CA HIS A 522 -2.14 1.61 1.52
C HIS A 522 -2.88 2.26 0.34
N THR A 523 -3.75 1.50 -0.33
CA THR A 523 -4.56 2.00 -1.44
C THR A 523 -5.69 2.91 -0.97
N GLU A 524 -6.26 2.68 0.23
CA GLU A 524 -7.32 3.50 0.82
C GLU A 524 -6.83 4.88 1.27
N ALA A 525 -5.57 5.01 1.67
CA ALA A 525 -5.03 6.28 2.13
C ALA A 525 -5.10 7.34 1.01
N ASP A 526 -5.73 8.48 1.26
CA ASP A 526 -5.78 9.60 0.30
C ASP A 526 -4.43 10.32 0.15
N GLU A 527 -3.51 10.06 1.09
CA GLU A 527 -2.23 10.71 1.21
C GLU A 527 -1.09 9.69 1.21
N LEU A 528 0.03 10.07 0.59
CA LEU A 528 1.28 9.32 0.61
C LEU A 528 2.32 10.08 1.42
N THR A 529 3.16 9.39 2.18
CA THR A 529 4.39 10.01 2.66
C THR A 529 5.31 10.27 1.47
N LEU A 530 6.15 11.32 1.55
CA LEU A 530 7.11 11.63 0.49
C LEU A 530 7.94 10.40 0.09
N ASP A 531 8.46 9.64 1.05
CA ASP A 531 9.30 8.48 0.77
C ASP A 531 8.55 7.41 -0.04
N VAL A 532 7.31 7.12 0.33
CA VAL A 532 6.46 6.17 -0.40
C VAL A 532 6.16 6.68 -1.82
N PHE A 533 5.83 7.97 -1.95
CA PHE A 533 5.60 8.56 -3.27
C PHE A 533 6.83 8.46 -4.17
N LEU A 534 8.03 8.75 -3.63
CA LEU A 534 9.28 8.64 -4.38
C LEU A 534 9.58 7.19 -4.78
N GLU A 535 9.35 6.22 -3.90
CA GLU A 535 9.48 4.79 -4.24
C GLU A 535 8.54 4.39 -5.38
N LEU A 536 7.27 4.79 -5.32
CA LEU A 536 6.27 4.51 -6.34
C LEU A 536 6.64 5.16 -7.68
N ALA A 537 7.03 6.44 -7.66
CA ALA A 537 7.43 7.16 -8.86
C ALA A 537 8.69 6.56 -9.51
N ASN A 538 9.69 6.19 -8.71
CA ASN A 538 10.90 5.53 -9.19
C ASN A 538 10.63 4.12 -9.74
N ALA A 539 9.61 3.43 -9.22
CA ALA A 539 9.17 2.13 -9.70
C ALA A 539 8.34 2.20 -11.00
N GLY A 540 8.14 3.38 -11.59
CA GLY A 540 7.34 3.51 -12.81
C GLY A 540 5.83 3.65 -12.55
N VAL A 541 5.41 3.66 -11.28
CA VAL A 541 3.99 3.67 -10.94
C VAL A 541 3.39 5.05 -11.28
N TYR A 542 2.18 5.03 -11.84
CA TYR A 542 1.41 6.21 -12.27
C TYR A 542 1.86 6.90 -13.58
N GLN A 543 2.75 6.29 -14.36
CA GLN A 543 3.29 6.87 -15.61
C GLN A 543 2.49 6.55 -16.88
N GLY A 544 1.47 5.69 -16.78
CA GLY A 544 0.65 5.24 -17.90
C GLY A 544 -0.82 5.60 -17.76
N ASP A 545 -1.65 4.90 -18.52
CA ASP A 545 -3.09 4.90 -18.29
C ASP A 545 -3.43 4.21 -16.96
N THR A 546 -4.69 4.33 -16.53
CA THR A 546 -5.17 3.78 -15.26
C THR A 546 -4.91 2.27 -15.12
N GLY A 547 -4.98 1.51 -16.21
CA GLY A 547 -4.78 0.06 -16.19
C GLY A 547 -3.31 -0.30 -16.00
N SER A 548 -2.44 0.27 -16.83
CA SER A 548 -0.98 0.10 -16.71
C SER A 548 -0.47 0.56 -15.33
N ASN A 549 -1.06 1.61 -14.77
CA ASN A 549 -0.73 2.08 -13.43
C ASN A 549 -1.17 1.10 -12.34
N ALA A 550 -2.34 0.49 -12.47
CA ALA A 550 -2.81 -0.52 -11.53
C ALA A 550 -1.92 -1.76 -11.55
N ASP A 551 -1.50 -2.23 -12.73
CA ASP A 551 -0.59 -3.37 -12.87
C ASP A 551 0.79 -3.07 -12.26
N ALA A 552 1.34 -1.88 -12.54
CA ALA A 552 2.61 -1.44 -11.97
C ALA A 552 2.55 -1.30 -10.44
N LEU A 553 1.45 -0.72 -9.94
CA LEU A 553 1.20 -0.59 -8.50
C LEU A 553 1.08 -1.97 -7.84
N GLU A 554 0.33 -2.89 -8.44
CA GLU A 554 0.19 -4.25 -7.96
C GLU A 554 1.56 -4.96 -7.89
N GLY A 555 2.36 -4.90 -8.95
CA GLY A 555 3.69 -5.49 -8.97
C GLY A 555 4.62 -4.89 -7.91
N PHE A 556 4.55 -3.58 -7.69
CA PHE A 556 5.30 -2.90 -6.64
C PHE A 556 4.90 -3.37 -5.25
N LEU A 557 3.59 -3.37 -4.94
CA LEU A 557 3.07 -3.75 -3.62
C LEU A 557 3.33 -5.23 -3.35
N ALA A 558 3.19 -6.09 -4.37
CA ALA A 558 3.48 -7.51 -4.25
C ALA A 558 4.93 -7.75 -3.87
N LYS A 559 5.87 -7.08 -4.55
CA LYS A 559 7.30 -7.14 -4.22
C LYS A 559 7.59 -6.57 -2.83
N LYS A 560 7.00 -5.41 -2.49
CA LYS A 560 7.26 -4.71 -1.22
C LYS A 560 6.79 -5.49 0.00
N PHE A 561 5.65 -6.19 -0.10
CA PHE A 561 5.05 -6.92 1.01
C PHE A 561 5.25 -8.44 0.93
N GLY A 562 6.07 -8.92 -0.01
CA GLY A 562 6.34 -10.35 -0.21
C GLY A 562 5.07 -11.14 -0.48
N ILE A 563 4.21 -10.64 -1.36
CA ILE A 563 3.03 -11.35 -1.85
C ILE A 563 3.47 -12.10 -3.09
N ASP A 564 3.78 -13.39 -2.91
CA ASP A 564 4.19 -14.26 -4.01
C ASP A 564 2.98 -14.57 -4.89
N GLY A 565 3.11 -14.32 -6.20
CA GLY A 565 2.25 -14.83 -7.27
C GLY A 565 0.75 -14.54 -7.15
N ILE A 566 0.26 -13.55 -7.90
CA ILE A 566 -1.15 -13.43 -8.25
C ILE A 566 -1.38 -14.01 -9.65
#